data_AF-A0A1F4E644-F1
#
_entry.id   AF-A0A1F4E644-F1
#
_cell.length_a   1.000
_cell.length_b   1.000
_cell.length_c   1.000
_cell.angle_alpha   90.00
_cell.angle_beta   90.00
_cell.angle_gamma   90.00
#
_symmetry.space_group_name_H-M   'P 1'
#
loop_
_entity.id
_entity.type
_entity.pdbx_description
1 polymer ?
#
loop_
_entity_poly.entity_id
_entity_poly.type
_entity_poly.pdbx_seq_one_letter_code
_entity_poly.pdbx_strand_id
1 'polypeptide(L)'
;MGELILSHQGTLERFAGDGIMIFFNDPVELENPAQQAVRMAIAMQVRFSELAKGWKRRGYDLSMGIGVAQGYATIGAIGFEARQDYGAIGTVCNLAARLCAEAKGGQVLVSQRVLGFVEEKVRAEPAGELSLKGFHRPVPAFNVTGLT
;
A
#
# COMPACT_ATOMS: atom_id res chain seq x y z
N MET A 1 -8.53 -10.91 3.89
CA MET A 1 -7.70 -9.98 3.12
C MET A 1 -8.16 -9.87 1.67
N GLY A 2 -8.23 -10.96 0.90
CA GLY A 2 -8.69 -10.91 -0.50
C GLY A 2 -10.04 -10.22 -0.73
N GLU A 3 -11.03 -10.46 0.14
CA GLU A 3 -12.33 -9.77 0.07
C GLU A 3 -12.21 -8.24 0.16
N LEU A 4 -11.28 -7.71 0.97
CA LEU A 4 -11.05 -6.27 1.09
C LEU A 4 -10.43 -5.68 -0.18
N ILE A 5 -9.60 -6.47 -0.88
CA ILE A 5 -9.02 -6.05 -2.17
C ILE A 5 -10.16 -5.83 -3.17
N LEU A 6 -11.06 -6.83 -3.29
CA LEU A 6 -12.20 -6.76 -4.20
C LEU A 6 -13.19 -5.65 -3.80
N SER A 7 -13.53 -5.51 -2.51
CA SER A 7 -14.51 -4.52 -2.06
C SER A 7 -14.05 -3.07 -2.25
N HIS A 8 -12.73 -2.86 -2.34
CA HIS A 8 -12.13 -1.55 -2.64
C HIS A 8 -11.69 -1.41 -4.10
N GLN A 9 -12.01 -2.38 -4.97
CA GLN A 9 -11.65 -2.37 -6.39
C GLN A 9 -10.14 -2.29 -6.63
N GLY A 10 -9.36 -2.89 -5.72
CA GLY A 10 -7.93 -3.10 -5.92
C GLY A 10 -7.68 -4.30 -6.82
N THR A 11 -6.59 -4.26 -7.57
CA THR A 11 -6.09 -5.35 -8.40
C THR A 11 -4.91 -6.00 -7.69
N LEU A 12 -5.07 -7.25 -7.27
CA LEU A 12 -3.99 -8.04 -6.70
C LEU A 12 -3.00 -8.39 -7.80
N GLU A 13 -1.78 -7.86 -7.70
CA GLU A 13 -0.72 -8.12 -8.67
C GLU A 13 -0.01 -9.43 -8.37
N ARG A 14 0.57 -9.53 -7.16
CA ARG A 14 1.31 -10.72 -6.73
C ARG A 14 1.40 -10.81 -5.21
N PHE A 15 1.65 -12.02 -4.74
CA PHE A 15 2.20 -12.26 -3.41
C PHE A 15 3.73 -12.14 -3.45
N ALA A 16 4.32 -11.43 -2.49
CA ALA A 16 5.74 -11.11 -2.43
C ALA A 16 6.32 -11.59 -1.10
N GLY A 17 6.49 -12.91 -0.97
CA GLY A 17 6.90 -13.52 0.30
C GLY A 17 5.79 -13.40 1.34
N ASP A 18 6.03 -12.58 2.36
CA ASP A 18 5.07 -12.21 3.41
C ASP A 18 4.22 -10.98 3.06
N GLY A 19 4.55 -10.29 1.96
CA GLY A 19 3.84 -9.12 1.48
C GLY A 19 2.85 -9.39 0.35
N ILE A 20 2.04 -8.38 0.05
CA ILE A 20 1.08 -8.37 -1.05
C ILE A 20 1.25 -7.06 -1.82
N MET A 21 1.35 -7.15 -3.15
CA MET A 21 1.35 -5.97 -4.02
C MET A 21 -0.03 -5.79 -4.65
N ILE A 22 -0.59 -4.59 -4.50
CA ILE A 22 -1.92 -4.23 -4.99
C ILE A 22 -1.80 -2.89 -5.71
N PHE A 23 -2.38 -2.78 -6.90
CA PHE A 23 -2.53 -1.51 -7.58
C PHE A 23 -4.01 -1.18 -7.79
N PHE A 24 -4.28 0.07 -8.14
CA PHE A 24 -5.61 0.62 -8.34
C PHE A 24 -5.64 1.33 -9.69
N ASN A 25 -6.85 1.57 -10.20
CA ASN A 25 -7.11 2.27 -11.45
C ASN A 25 -6.85 1.48 -12.74
N ASP A 26 -6.54 0.19 -12.63
CA ASP A 26 -6.41 -0.71 -13.77
C ASP A 26 -6.66 -2.17 -13.30
N PRO A 27 -7.36 -3.01 -14.07
CA PRO A 27 -8.09 -2.69 -15.31
C PRO A 27 -9.38 -1.89 -15.05
N VAL A 28 -9.76 -1.74 -13.79
CA VAL A 28 -10.94 -0.97 -13.37
C VAL A 28 -10.52 0.47 -13.11
N GLU A 29 -10.99 1.40 -13.95
CA GLU A 29 -10.79 2.83 -13.74
C GLU A 29 -11.56 3.32 -12.51
N LEU A 30 -10.92 4.20 -11.73
CA LEU A 30 -11.47 4.77 -10.52
C LEU A 30 -11.34 6.29 -10.57
N GLU A 31 -12.38 6.99 -10.14
CA GLU A 31 -12.35 8.45 -10.03
C GLU A 31 -11.30 8.92 -9.01
N ASN A 32 -11.21 8.24 -7.87
CA ASN A 32 -10.24 8.53 -6.82
C ASN A 32 -9.53 7.25 -6.31
N PRO A 33 -8.53 6.74 -7.04
CA PRO A 33 -7.82 5.52 -6.68
C PRO A 33 -7.03 5.67 -5.38
N ALA A 34 -6.50 6.86 -5.07
CA ALA A 34 -5.80 7.12 -3.82
C ALA A 34 -6.70 6.95 -2.60
N GLN A 35 -7.92 7.49 -2.67
CA GLN A 35 -8.89 7.33 -1.60
C GLN A 35 -9.26 5.86 -1.39
N GLN A 36 -9.46 5.08 -2.45
CA GLN A 36 -9.74 3.64 -2.31
C GLN A 36 -8.55 2.88 -1.73
N ALA A 37 -7.32 3.16 -2.19
CA ALA A 37 -6.11 2.55 -1.67
C ALA A 37 -5.92 2.80 -0.17
N VAL A 38 -6.11 4.05 0.29
CA VAL A 38 -5.97 4.40 1.70
C VAL A 38 -7.09 3.80 2.55
N ARG A 39 -8.35 3.81 2.07
CA ARG A 39 -9.46 3.16 2.78
C ARG A 39 -9.23 1.66 2.93
N MET A 40 -8.76 1.00 1.86
CA MET A 40 -8.41 -0.42 1.90
C MET A 40 -7.28 -0.66 2.90
N ALA A 41 -6.22 0.14 2.89
CA ALA A 41 -5.09 0.01 3.80
C ALA A 41 -5.52 0.09 5.28
N ILE A 42 -6.38 1.06 5.62
CA ILE A 42 -6.94 1.20 6.97
C ILE A 42 -7.78 -0.04 7.34
N ALA A 43 -8.67 -0.49 6.44
CA ALA A 43 -9.50 -1.67 6.67
C ALA A 43 -8.66 -2.94 6.86
N MET A 44 -7.57 -3.09 6.08
CA MET A 44 -6.62 -4.18 6.21
C MET A 44 -5.89 -4.14 7.56
N GLN A 45 -5.45 -2.97 8.03
CA GLN A 45 -4.83 -2.84 9.35
C GLN A 45 -5.78 -3.27 10.47
N VAL A 46 -7.04 -2.81 10.42
CA VAL A 46 -8.08 -3.21 11.39
C VAL A 46 -8.24 -4.73 11.37
N ARG A 47 -8.44 -5.32 10.19
CA ARG A 47 -8.63 -6.77 10.05
C ARG A 47 -7.41 -7.57 10.49
N PHE A 48 -6.21 -7.11 10.19
CA PHE A 48 -4.98 -7.77 10.60
C PHE A 48 -4.83 -7.76 12.12
N SER A 49 -5.17 -6.64 12.77
CA SER A 49 -5.12 -6.54 14.24
C SER A 49 -6.00 -7.57 14.94
N GLU A 50 -7.16 -7.91 14.37
CA GLU A 50 -8.04 -8.96 14.88
C GLU A 50 -7.42 -10.35 14.76
N LEU A 51 -6.80 -10.64 13.61
CA LEU A 51 -6.10 -11.91 13.37
C LEU A 51 -4.88 -12.05 14.29
N ALA A 52 -4.13 -10.95 14.47
CA ALA A 52 -2.97 -10.87 15.34
C ALA A 52 -3.29 -11.20 16.80
N LYS A 53 -4.49 -10.84 17.31
CA LYS A 53 -4.94 -11.28 18.64
C LYS A 53 -5.00 -12.82 18.76
N GLY A 54 -5.42 -13.51 17.70
CA GLY A 54 -5.45 -14.97 17.63
C GLY A 54 -4.05 -15.58 17.68
N TRP A 55 -3.12 -15.03 16.92
CA TRP A 55 -1.72 -15.49 16.89
C TRP A 55 -0.96 -15.17 18.18
N LYS A 56 -1.23 -14.02 18.79
CA LYS A 56 -0.66 -13.63 20.09
C LYS A 56 -1.00 -14.62 21.19
N ARG A 57 -2.24 -15.14 21.22
CA ARG A 57 -2.64 -16.23 22.14
C ARG A 57 -1.89 -17.54 21.91
N ARG A 58 -1.30 -17.72 20.72
CA ARG A 58 -0.47 -18.87 20.36
C ARG A 58 1.03 -18.60 20.51
N GLY A 59 1.41 -17.44 21.05
CA GLY A 59 2.81 -17.06 21.30
C GLY A 59 3.50 -16.33 20.14
N TYR A 60 2.78 -15.95 19.09
CA TYR A 60 3.36 -15.22 17.96
C TYR A 60 3.00 -13.73 18.02
N ASP A 61 4.01 -12.86 17.90
CA ASP A 61 3.82 -11.42 17.80
C ASP A 61 3.97 -10.97 16.35
N LEU A 62 2.83 -10.79 15.68
CA LEU A 62 2.77 -10.43 14.26
C LEU A 62 2.15 -9.05 14.11
N SER A 63 2.70 -8.26 13.20
CA SER A 63 2.20 -6.94 12.81
C SER A 63 2.33 -6.75 11.31
N MET A 64 1.67 -5.73 10.77
CA MET A 64 1.66 -5.44 9.34
C MET A 64 1.97 -3.96 9.14
N GLY A 65 2.91 -3.64 8.26
CA GLY A 65 3.13 -2.29 7.74
C GLY A 65 2.56 -2.18 6.34
N ILE A 66 2.05 -1.00 5.96
CA ILE A 66 1.54 -0.75 4.61
C ILE A 66 2.19 0.52 4.05
N GLY A 67 2.65 0.47 2.81
CA GLY A 67 3.11 1.62 2.04
C GLY A 67 2.20 1.90 0.85
N VAL A 68 1.78 3.16 0.67
CA VAL A 68 0.93 3.59 -0.45
C VAL A 68 1.59 4.74 -1.20
N ALA A 69 1.69 4.61 -2.52
CA ALA A 69 2.21 5.65 -3.39
C ALA A 69 1.35 5.79 -4.65
N GLN A 70 1.35 7.00 -5.22
CA GLN A 70 0.67 7.31 -6.47
C GLN A 70 1.63 8.00 -7.45
N GLY A 71 1.48 7.65 -8.72
CA GLY A 71 2.32 8.11 -9.81
C GLY A 71 2.11 7.24 -11.04
N TYR A 72 2.87 7.53 -12.09
CA TYR A 72 2.79 6.80 -13.34
C TYR A 72 3.52 5.45 -13.25
N ALA A 73 2.92 4.44 -13.87
CA ALA A 73 3.51 3.13 -14.09
C ALA A 73 3.05 2.62 -15.47
N THR A 74 3.85 1.74 -16.05
CA THR A 74 3.45 0.93 -17.22
C THR A 74 2.76 -0.32 -16.71
N ILE A 75 1.52 -0.55 -17.14
CA ILE A 75 0.71 -1.70 -16.72
C ILE A 75 0.39 -2.57 -17.93
N GLY A 76 0.40 -3.89 -17.75
CA GLY A 76 0.01 -4.83 -18.80
C GLY A 76 0.55 -6.25 -18.56
N ALA A 77 0.48 -7.07 -19.61
CA ALA A 77 1.11 -8.38 -19.61
C ALA A 77 2.64 -8.23 -19.71
N ILE A 78 3.34 -8.56 -18.63
CA ILE A 78 4.79 -8.45 -18.49
C ILE A 78 5.37 -9.86 -18.42
N GLY A 79 6.38 -10.14 -19.23
CA GLY A 79 7.10 -11.41 -19.21
C GLY A 79 7.45 -11.89 -20.62
N PHE A 80 7.55 -13.20 -20.76
CA PHE A 80 7.82 -13.86 -22.03
C PHE A 80 6.82 -15.00 -22.23
N GLU A 81 6.79 -15.61 -23.42
CA GLU A 81 5.75 -16.55 -23.85
C GLU A 81 5.43 -17.67 -22.84
N ALA A 82 6.43 -18.24 -22.16
CA ALA A 82 6.19 -19.31 -21.19
C ALA A 82 5.83 -18.81 -19.78
N ARG A 83 5.91 -17.50 -19.52
CA ARG A 83 5.61 -16.89 -18.22
C ARG A 83 5.28 -15.40 -18.38
N GLN A 84 3.99 -15.09 -18.36
CA GLN A 84 3.48 -13.73 -18.34
C GLN A 84 2.70 -13.48 -17.05
N ASP A 85 2.93 -12.33 -16.43
CA ASP A 85 2.19 -11.84 -15.29
C ASP A 85 1.51 -10.50 -15.69
N TYR A 86 0.29 -10.27 -15.21
CA TYR A 86 -0.33 -8.94 -15.32
C TYR A 86 0.18 -8.07 -14.18
N GLY A 87 0.91 -7.00 -14.49
CA GLY A 87 1.54 -6.21 -13.43
C GLY A 87 1.90 -4.79 -13.83
N ALA A 88 2.52 -4.10 -12.87
CA ALA A 88 2.89 -2.70 -12.99
C ALA A 88 4.41 -2.53 -12.83
N ILE A 89 5.03 -1.79 -13.75
CA ILE A 89 6.44 -1.41 -13.67
C ILE A 89 6.54 0.11 -13.65
N GLY A 90 7.22 0.64 -12.63
CA GLY A 90 7.49 2.07 -12.53
C GLY A 90 8.18 2.44 -11.22
N THR A 91 8.71 3.65 -11.18
CA THR A 91 9.33 4.20 -9.97
C THR A 91 8.32 4.31 -8.81
N VAL A 92 7.03 4.47 -9.10
CA VAL A 92 5.96 4.48 -8.10
C VAL A 92 5.82 3.13 -7.39
N CYS A 93 5.99 2.00 -8.08
CA CYS A 93 5.91 0.67 -7.47
C CYS A 93 7.06 0.49 -6.47
N ASN A 94 8.26 0.96 -6.84
CA ASN A 94 9.41 0.99 -5.95
C ASN A 94 9.15 1.91 -4.75
N LEU A 95 8.56 3.09 -4.95
CA LEU A 95 8.23 4.00 -3.85
C LEU A 95 7.27 3.36 -2.85
N ALA A 96 6.18 2.73 -3.32
CA ALA A 96 5.24 2.03 -2.46
C ALA A 96 5.92 0.92 -1.64
N ALA A 97 6.76 0.11 -2.29
CA ALA A 97 7.53 -0.94 -1.63
C ALA A 97 8.51 -0.40 -0.57
N ARG A 98 9.17 0.75 -0.86
CA ARG A 98 10.09 1.38 0.10
C ARG A 98 9.34 2.00 1.28
N LEU A 99 8.21 2.66 1.06
CA LEU A 99 7.35 3.13 2.15
C LEU A 99 6.85 1.96 3.01
N CYS A 100 6.49 0.84 2.39
CA CYS A 100 6.07 -0.36 3.11
C CYS A 100 7.18 -0.93 3.98
N ALA A 101 8.43 -0.91 3.51
CA ALA A 101 9.58 -1.40 4.27
C ALA A 101 9.92 -0.51 5.48
N GLU A 102 9.64 0.80 5.41
CA GLU A 102 9.84 1.73 6.52
C GLU A 102 8.64 1.76 7.50
N ALA A 103 7.48 1.27 7.08
CA ALA A 103 6.27 1.26 7.90
C ALA A 103 6.43 0.29 9.07
N LYS A 104 6.33 0.81 10.31
CA LYS A 104 6.28 -0.03 11.50
C LYS A 104 4.95 -0.78 11.56
N GLY A 105 4.90 -1.81 12.39
CA GLY A 105 3.68 -2.58 12.64
C GLY A 105 2.50 -1.67 13.02
N GLY A 106 1.39 -1.80 12.27
CA GLY A 106 0.18 -1.00 12.43
C GLY A 106 0.16 0.32 11.66
N GLN A 107 1.25 0.70 10.98
CA GLN A 107 1.31 1.97 10.24
C GLN A 107 0.84 1.83 8.79
N VAL A 108 0.30 2.93 8.28
CA VAL A 108 0.03 3.13 6.85
C VAL A 108 0.80 4.36 6.41
N LEU A 109 1.97 4.15 5.82
CA LEU A 109 2.79 5.22 5.28
C LEU A 109 2.37 5.57 3.86
N VAL A 110 2.12 6.85 3.62
CA VAL A 110 1.72 7.36 2.31
C VAL A 110 2.70 8.40 1.81
N SER A 111 2.89 8.46 0.49
CA SER A 111 3.66 9.55 -0.12
C SER A 111 2.91 10.88 -0.04
N GLN A 112 3.63 12.00 -0.12
CA GLN A 112 3.02 13.33 -0.15
C GLN A 112 1.93 13.49 -1.22
N ARG A 113 2.13 12.88 -2.41
CA ARG A 113 1.12 12.92 -3.48
C ARG A 113 -0.18 12.25 -3.04
N VAL A 114 -0.09 11.07 -2.42
CA VAL A 114 -1.29 10.36 -1.92
C VAL A 114 -2.00 11.22 -0.87
N LEU A 115 -1.26 11.80 0.08
CA LEU A 115 -1.85 12.67 1.10
C LEU A 115 -2.64 13.83 0.47
N GLY A 116 -2.10 14.51 -0.53
CA GLY A 116 -2.79 15.61 -1.22
C GLY A 116 -4.12 15.22 -1.88
N PHE A 117 -4.34 13.94 -2.22
CA PHE A 117 -5.62 13.46 -2.75
C PHE A 117 -6.62 13.03 -1.68
N VAL A 118 -6.18 12.86 -0.42
CA VAL A 118 -7.01 12.26 0.65
C VAL A 118 -7.06 13.09 1.93
N GLU A 119 -6.35 14.21 2.02
CA GLU A 119 -6.18 14.97 3.27
C GLU A 119 -7.49 15.41 3.92
N GLU A 120 -8.54 15.68 3.14
CA GLU A 120 -9.86 16.03 3.67
C GLU A 120 -10.65 14.84 4.23
N LYS A 121 -10.22 13.61 3.92
CA LYS A 121 -10.94 12.36 4.26
C LYS A 121 -10.23 11.53 5.32
N VAL A 122 -9.01 11.90 5.69
CA VAL A 122 -8.17 11.13 6.62
C VAL A 122 -7.50 12.01 7.65
N ARG A 123 -7.21 11.42 8.81
CA ARG A 123 -6.26 11.96 9.77
C ARG A 123 -4.88 11.41 9.44
N ALA A 124 -3.89 12.28 9.35
CA ALA A 124 -2.52 11.90 9.08
C ALA A 124 -1.54 12.75 9.91
N GLU A 125 -0.40 12.18 10.23
CA GLU A 125 0.71 12.85 10.91
C GLU A 125 2.00 12.73 10.07
N PRO A 126 2.93 13.70 10.14
CA PRO A 126 4.23 13.58 9.49
C PRO A 126 5.01 12.36 10.01
N ALA A 127 5.54 11.55 9.10
CA ALA A 127 6.46 10.45 9.42
C ALA A 127 7.93 10.81 9.13
N GLY A 128 8.19 12.08 8.78
CA GLY A 128 9.51 12.62 8.46
C GLY A 128 9.89 12.49 6.99
N GLU A 129 11.15 12.80 6.68
CA GLU A 129 11.74 12.64 5.36
C GLU A 129 12.59 11.37 5.32
N LEU A 130 12.18 10.39 4.53
CA LEU A 130 12.79 9.07 4.50
C LEU A 130 13.86 8.99 3.40
N SER A 131 15.06 8.53 3.77
CA SER A 131 16.13 8.23 2.80
C SER A 131 15.92 6.84 2.20
N LEU A 132 15.19 6.77 1.09
CA LEU A 132 14.78 5.51 0.48
C LEU A 132 15.77 5.03 -0.59
N LYS A 133 16.13 3.74 -0.57
CA LYS A 133 16.99 3.13 -1.61
C LYS A 133 16.39 3.33 -3.01
N GLY A 134 17.16 3.97 -3.89
CA GLY A 134 16.78 4.28 -5.27
C GLY A 134 16.20 5.68 -5.47
N PHE A 135 16.12 6.49 -4.41
CA PHE A 135 15.69 7.89 -4.46
C PHE A 135 16.84 8.80 -4.05
N HIS A 136 17.16 9.80 -4.87
CA HIS A 136 18.30 10.70 -4.63
C HIS A 136 18.04 11.78 -3.57
N ARG A 137 16.77 12.11 -3.32
CA ARG A 137 16.35 13.08 -2.32
C ARG A 137 15.53 12.37 -1.24
N PRO A 138 15.60 12.81 0.02
CA PRO A 138 14.68 12.37 1.05
C PRO A 138 13.23 12.52 0.59
N VAL A 139 12.40 11.53 0.92
CA VAL A 139 10.99 11.50 0.50
C VAL A 139 10.11 11.80 1.71
N PRO A 140 9.31 12.89 1.68
CA PRO A 140 8.32 13.16 2.72
C PRO A 140 7.28 12.03 2.78
N ALA A 141 7.10 11.47 3.97
CA ALA A 141 6.12 10.44 4.24
C ALA A 141 5.18 10.86 5.37
N PHE A 142 3.97 10.32 5.34
CA PHE A 142 2.93 10.61 6.31
C PHE A 142 2.30 9.31 6.79
N ASN A 143 2.06 9.20 8.09
CA ASN A 143 1.36 8.07 8.68
C ASN A 143 -0.13 8.40 8.76
N VAL A 144 -0.98 7.62 8.06
CA VAL A 144 -2.43 7.76 8.14
C VAL A 144 -2.94 7.03 9.38
N THR A 145 -3.60 7.76 10.27
CA THR A 145 -4.04 7.26 11.59
C THR A 145 -5.53 6.92 11.64
N GLY A 146 -6.32 7.31 10.63
CA GLY A 146 -7.71 6.92 10.49
C GLY A 146 -8.47 7.76 9.47
N LEU A 147 -9.77 7.47 9.32
CA LEU A 147 -10.69 8.31 8.56
C LEU A 147 -11.15 9.50 9.42
N THR A 148 -11.54 10.59 8.75
CA THR A 148 -12.22 11.75 9.36
C THR A 148 -13.69 11.46 9.58
#